data_AF-A0A7U9NB70-F1
#
_entry.id   AF-A0A7U9NB70-F1
#
_cell.length_a   1.000
_cell.length_b   1.000
_cell.length_c   1.000
_cell.angle_alpha   90.00
_cell.angle_beta   90.00
_cell.angle_gamma   90.00
#
_symmetry.space_group_name_H-M   'P 1'
#
loop_
_entity.id
_entity.type
_entity.pdbx_description
1 polymer ?
#
loop_
_entity_poly.entity_id
_entity_poly.type
_entity_poly.pdbx_seq_one_letter_code
_entity_poly.pdbx_strand_id
1 'polypeptide(L)' 'MVTKPNISPDFTIEDIHKIREYHYELTKDMTTQEKINFYNEGGRVFLAEMEKRKLQRAQV' A
#
# COMPACT_ATOMS: atom_id res chain seq x y z
N MET A 1 0.07 -9.70 -15.92
CA MET A 1 0.22 -8.46 -15.12
C MET A 1 -1.02 -8.36 -14.24
N VAL A 2 -0.86 -8.23 -12.92
CA VAL A 2 -2.00 -8.03 -12.00
C VAL A 2 -2.48 -6.59 -12.17
N THR A 3 -3.77 -6.40 -12.41
CA THR A 3 -4.35 -5.06 -12.65
C THR A 3 -4.61 -4.37 -11.32
N LYS A 4 -4.16 -3.12 -11.18
CA LYS A 4 -4.42 -2.32 -9.97
C LYS A 4 -5.94 -2.19 -9.75
N PRO A 5 -6.45 -2.47 -8.54
CA PRO A 5 -7.89 -2.43 -8.28
C PRO A 5 -8.44 -1.01 -8.42
N ASN A 6 -9.64 -0.90 -9.00
CA ASN A 6 -10.41 0.33 -8.97
C ASN A 6 -11.07 0.47 -7.60
N ILE A 7 -10.69 1.51 -6.86
CA ILE A 7 -11.13 1.75 -5.48
C ILE A 7 -12.17 2.85 -5.47
N SER A 8 -13.32 2.58 -4.85
CA SER A 8 -14.38 3.58 -4.68
C SER A 8 -13.89 4.80 -3.89
N PRO A 9 -14.30 6.03 -4.24
CA PRO A 9 -14.08 7.21 -3.41
C PRO A 9 -14.62 7.07 -1.98
N ASP A 10 -15.72 6.31 -1.81
CA ASP A 10 -16.36 6.10 -0.50
C ASP A 10 -15.70 4.98 0.33
N PHE A 11 -14.71 4.28 -0.24
CA PHE A 11 -13.97 3.17 0.36
C PHE A 11 -14.83 2.14 1.13
N THR A 12 -15.19 1.07 0.44
CA THR A 12 -16.12 0.04 0.92
C THR A 12 -15.40 -1.23 1.39
N ILE A 13 -16.15 -2.14 2.01
CA ILE A 13 -15.65 -3.48 2.37
C ILE A 13 -15.16 -4.25 1.13
N GLU A 14 -15.84 -4.07 0.00
CA GLU A 14 -15.45 -4.70 -1.26
C GLU A 14 -14.10 -4.16 -1.76
N ASP A 15 -13.79 -2.89 -1.52
CA ASP A 15 -12.48 -2.34 -1.84
C ASP A 15 -11.35 -2.97 -1.00
N ILE A 16 -11.63 -3.33 0.26
CA ILE A 16 -10.68 -4.08 1.10
C ILE A 16 -10.40 -5.46 0.49
N HIS A 17 -11.43 -6.16 0.02
CA HIS A 17 -11.28 -7.46 -0.63
C HIS A 17 -10.43 -7.36 -1.91
N LYS A 18 -10.76 -6.39 -2.79
CA LYS A 18 -9.99 -6.12 -4.02
C LYS A 18 -8.52 -5.81 -3.75
N ILE A 19 -8.24 -5.01 -2.72
CA ILE A 19 -6.85 -4.70 -2.32
C ILE A 19 -6.14 -5.95 -1.82
N ARG A 20 -6.79 -6.77 -0.99
CA ARG A 20 -6.21 -8.02 -0.47
C ARG A 20 -5.91 -9.02 -1.59
N GLU A 21 -6.85 -9.21 -2.51
CA GLU A 21 -6.68 -10.08 -3.67
C GLU A 21 -5.52 -9.58 -4.55
N TYR A 22 -5.50 -8.30 -4.88
CA TYR A 22 -4.41 -7.69 -5.63
C TYR A 22 -3.04 -7.91 -4.96
N HIS A 23 -2.95 -7.69 -3.65
CA HIS A 23 -1.71 -7.92 -2.90
C HIS A 23 -1.32 -9.40 -2.82
N TYR A 24 -2.28 -10.31 -2.72
CA TYR A 24 -2.01 -11.74 -2.78
C TYR A 24 -1.42 -12.10 -4.14
N GLU A 25 -2.07 -11.73 -5.23
CA GLU A 25 -1.61 -12.02 -6.59
C GLU A 25 -0.23 -11.42 -6.90
N LEU A 26 0.08 -10.24 -6.34
CA LEU A 26 1.40 -9.64 -6.47
C LEU A 26 2.50 -10.40 -5.70
N THR A 27 2.17 -11.00 -4.57
CA THR A 27 3.17 -11.53 -3.61
C THR A 27 3.17 -13.06 -3.50
N LYS A 28 2.25 -13.76 -4.19
CA LYS A 28 2.05 -15.21 -4.03
C LYS A 28 3.26 -16.06 -4.43
N ASP A 29 4.02 -15.59 -5.41
CA ASP A 29 5.20 -16.29 -5.94
C ASP A 29 6.52 -15.75 -5.36
N MET A 30 6.46 -14.76 -4.47
CA MET A 30 7.64 -14.19 -3.82
C MET A 30 8.18 -15.13 -2.74
N THR A 31 9.51 -15.19 -2.63
CA THR A 31 10.15 -15.75 -1.44
C THR A 31 9.83 -14.91 -0.21
N THR A 32 10.00 -15.49 0.97
CA THR A 32 9.83 -14.77 2.25
C THR A 32 10.66 -13.50 2.31
N GLN A 33 11.91 -13.52 1.83
CA GLN A 33 12.79 -12.37 1.87
C GLN A 33 12.34 -11.25 0.92
N GLU A 34 11.91 -11.60 -0.29
CA GLU A 34 11.35 -10.64 -1.24
C GLU A 34 10.07 -10.00 -0.70
N LYS A 35 9.20 -10.79 -0.06
CA LYS A 35 7.98 -10.29 0.56
C LYS A 35 8.26 -9.34 1.72
N ILE A 36 9.26 -9.63 2.57
CA ILE A 36 9.73 -8.72 3.63
C ILE A 36 10.24 -7.41 3.01
N ASN A 37 11.06 -7.50 1.97
CA ASN A 37 11.62 -6.32 1.31
C ASN A 37 10.52 -5.45 0.69
N PHE A 38 9.53 -6.08 0.03
CA PHE A 38 8.37 -5.43 -0.57
C PHE A 38 7.59 -4.60 0.46
N TYR A 39 7.24 -5.18 1.61
CA TYR A 39 6.51 -4.44 2.65
C TYR A 39 7.35 -3.34 3.30
N ASN A 40 8.64 -3.59 3.53
CA ASN A 40 9.54 -2.59 4.12
C ASN A 40 9.71 -1.37 3.20
N GLU A 41 9.78 -1.57 1.89
CA GLU A 41 9.86 -0.48 0.92
C GLU A 41 8.59 0.37 0.93
N GLY A 42 7.42 -0.27 0.87
CA GLY A 42 6.13 0.42 0.99
C GLY A 42 6.00 1.20 2.30
N GLY A 43 6.46 0.61 3.41
CA GLY A 43 6.47 1.26 4.73
C GLY A 43 7.35 2.51 4.78
N ARG A 44 8.54 2.47 4.17
CA ARG A 44 9.44 3.64 4.09
C ARG A 44 8.81 4.79 3.29
N VAL A 45 8.18 4.50 2.16
CA VAL A 45 7.50 5.51 1.33
C VAL A 45 6.34 6.15 2.10
N PHE A 46 5.53 5.34 2.77
CA PHE A 46 4.42 5.84 3.58
C PHE A 46 4.91 6.71 4.74
N LEU A 47 5.96 6.29 5.45
CA LEU A 47 6.55 7.07 6.54
C LEU A 47 7.04 8.44 6.05
N ALA A 48 7.73 8.49 4.90
CA ALA A 48 8.20 9.75 4.33
C ALA A 48 7.05 10.71 3.99
N GLU A 49 5.94 10.20 3.43
CA GLU A 49 4.74 10.99 3.15
C GLU A 49 4.09 11.51 4.44
N MET A 50 4.02 10.69 5.48
CA MET A 50 3.48 11.09 6.78
C MET A 50 4.32 12.20 7.44
N GLU A 51 5.64 12.08 7.43
CA GLU A 51 6.54 13.12 7.96
C GLU A 51 6.42 14.43 7.18
N LYS A 52 6.33 14.36 5.84
CA LYS A 52 6.07 15.53 4.99
C LYS A 52 4.77 16.25 5.37
N ARG A 53 3.69 15.50 5.60
CA ARG A 53 2.39 16.06 6.03
C ARG A 53 2.45 16.67 7.42
N LYS A 54 3.17 16.06 8.36
CA LYS A 54 3.40 16.64 9.69
C LYS A 54 4.10 18.00 9.59
N LEU A 55 5.16 18.09 8.79
CA LEU A 55 5.89 19.34 8.56
C LEU A 55 5.01 20.43 7.94
N GLN A 56 4.18 20.06 6.95
CA GLN A 56 3.23 21.01 6.34
C GLN A 56 2.21 21.53 7.35
N ARG A 57 1.68 20.67 8.22
CA ARG A 57 0.74 21.07 9.27
C ARG A 57 1.37 21.97 10.34
N ALA A 58 2.66 21.80 10.61
CA ALA A 58 3.38 22.63 11.58
C ALA A 58 3.77 24.02 11.05
N GLN A 59 3.63 24.25 9.74
CA GLN A 59 3.92 25.53 9.07
C GLN A 59 2.67 26.40 8.83
N VAL A 60 1.49 25.93 9.27
CA VAL A 60 0.19 26.63 9.21
C VAL A 60 -0.23 27.00 10.62
#